data_AF-A0A518S818-F1
#
_entry.id   AF-A0A518S818-F1
#
_cell.length_a   1.000
_cell.length_b   1.000
_cell.length_c   1.000
_cell.angle_alpha   90.00
_cell.angle_beta   90.00
_cell.angle_gamma   90.00
#
_symmetry.space_group_name_H-M   'P 1'
#
loop_
_entity.id
_entity.type
_entity.pdbx_description
1 polymer ?
#
loop_
_entity_poly.entity_id
_entity_poly.type
_entity_poly.pdbx_seq_one_letter_code
_entity_poly.pdbx_strand_id
1 'polypeptide(L)'
;MEPTKDETHAIVEFVDVLLREGVVVQADVIVTVADIPLIGISLRAAIAGMTTMTDYGIFEDWDATHRHQQRGDISDAQPDEL
;
A
#
# COMPACT_ATOMS: atom_id res chain seq x y z
N MET A 1 -31.95 -12.62 -14.71
CA MET A 1 -31.14 -11.96 -13.65
C MET A 1 -30.22 -11.01 -14.36
N GLU A 2 -30.37 -9.71 -14.12
CA GLU A 2 -29.51 -8.69 -14.71
C GLU A 2 -28.34 -8.44 -13.74
N PRO A 3 -27.08 -8.49 -14.19
CA PRO A 3 -25.94 -8.29 -13.30
C PRO A 3 -25.81 -6.80 -12.97
N THR A 4 -26.29 -6.42 -11.78
CA THR A 4 -25.98 -5.11 -11.19
C THR A 4 -24.48 -5.09 -10.89
N LYS A 5 -23.70 -4.39 -11.72
CA LYS A 5 -22.31 -4.06 -11.39
C LYS A 5 -22.34 -2.94 -10.35
N ASP A 6 -22.28 -3.31 -9.09
CA ASP A 6 -21.94 -2.39 -8.01
C ASP A 6 -20.45 -2.02 -8.16
N GLU A 7 -20.16 -0.90 -8.82
CA GLU A 7 -18.80 -0.43 -9.12
C GLU A 7 -17.91 -0.31 -7.86
N THR A 8 -18.51 -0.07 -6.70
CA THR A 8 -17.81 -0.06 -5.40
C THR A 8 -17.20 -1.42 -5.06
N HIS A 9 -17.87 -2.53 -5.42
CA HIS A 9 -17.35 -3.87 -5.14
C HIS A 9 -16.09 -4.17 -5.97
N ALA A 10 -16.04 -3.69 -7.22
CA ALA A 10 -14.91 -3.91 -8.11
C ALA A 10 -13.63 -3.20 -7.62
N ILE A 11 -13.75 -2.01 -7.04
CA ILE A 11 -12.60 -1.29 -6.47
C ILE A 11 -12.06 -2.00 -5.23
N VAL A 12 -12.95 -2.45 -4.35
CA VAL A 12 -12.54 -3.17 -3.13
C VAL A 12 -11.85 -4.48 -3.49
N GLU A 13 -12.43 -5.27 -4.39
CA GLU A 13 -11.84 -6.52 -4.88
C GLU A 13 -10.48 -6.27 -5.56
N PHE A 14 -10.36 -5.19 -6.33
CA PHE A 14 -9.09 -4.81 -6.94
C PHE A 14 -8.03 -4.46 -5.89
N VAL A 15 -8.38 -3.67 -4.87
CA VAL A 15 -7.46 -3.33 -3.78
C VAL A 15 -7.03 -4.59 -3.03
N ASP A 16 -7.95 -5.52 -2.74
CA ASP A 16 -7.62 -6.79 -2.10
C ASP A 16 -6.60 -7.61 -2.91
N VAL A 17 -6.79 -7.70 -4.24
CA VAL A 17 -5.83 -8.38 -5.13
C VAL A 17 -4.49 -7.66 -5.16
N LEU A 18 -4.49 -6.33 -5.25
CA LEU A 18 -3.25 -5.54 -5.21
C LEU A 18 -2.47 -5.75 -3.91
N LEU A 19 -3.15 -5.80 -2.76
CA LEU A 19 -2.48 -6.00 -1.48
C LEU A 19 -1.96 -7.43 -1.34
N ARG A 20 -2.66 -8.42 -1.90
CA ARG A 20 -2.29 -9.84 -1.79
C ARG A 20 -1.22 -10.26 -2.79
N GLU A 21 -1.37 -9.92 -4.07
CA GLU A 21 -0.49 -10.36 -5.16
C GLU A 21 0.59 -9.32 -5.48
N GLY A 22 0.34 -8.06 -5.17
CA GLY A 22 1.25 -6.97 -5.49
C GLY A 22 1.20 -6.52 -6.95
N VAL A 23 1.63 -5.29 -7.21
CA VAL A 23 1.78 -4.73 -8.54
C VAL A 23 2.98 -3.80 -8.61
N VAL A 24 3.61 -3.72 -9.78
CA VAL A 24 4.61 -2.69 -10.08
C VAL A 24 3.99 -1.69 -11.05
N VAL A 25 3.88 -0.44 -10.63
CA VAL A 25 3.38 0.67 -11.44
C VAL A 25 4.55 1.54 -11.92
N GLN A 26 4.46 2.00 -13.16
CA GLN A 26 5.37 2.98 -13.73
C GLN A 26 4.55 4.21 -14.13
N ALA A 27 5.01 5.38 -13.71
CA ALA A 27 4.35 6.64 -13.98
C ALA A 27 5.40 7.72 -14.28
N ASP A 28 5.06 8.65 -15.16
CA ASP A 28 5.92 9.79 -15.48
C ASP A 28 5.17 11.08 -15.16
N VAL A 29 5.84 12.00 -14.47
CA VAL A 29 5.31 13.31 -14.07
C VAL A 29 6.13 14.39 -14.75
N ILE A 30 5.46 15.34 -15.39
CA ILE A 30 6.11 16.52 -16.00
C ILE A 30 5.66 17.76 -15.23
N VAL A 31 6.61 18.50 -14.70
CA VAL A 31 6.36 19.81 -14.05
C VAL A 31 6.65 20.91 -15.06
N THR A 32 5.63 21.71 -15.35
CA THR A 32 5.70 22.84 -16.24
C THR A 32 5.68 24.16 -15.47
N VAL A 33 6.34 25.20 -16.01
CA VAL A 33 6.26 26.57 -15.51
C VAL A 33 6.03 27.49 -16.71
N ALA A 34 4.98 28.30 -16.67
CA ALA A 34 4.58 29.16 -17.79
C ALA A 34 4.49 28.38 -19.12
N ASP A 35 3.85 27.20 -19.09
CA ASP A 35 3.68 26.28 -20.23
C ASP A 35 4.97 25.67 -20.79
N ILE A 36 6.11 25.86 -20.12
CA ILE A 36 7.39 25.25 -20.51
C ILE A 36 7.66 24.03 -19.61
N PRO A 37 7.87 22.83 -20.17
CA PRO A 37 8.23 21.64 -19.39
C PRO A 37 9.67 21.76 -18.88
N LEU A 38 9.85 21.88 -17.56
CA LEU A 38 11.17 22.08 -16.95
C LEU A 38 11.72 20.81 -16.29
N ILE A 39 10.84 20.00 -15.69
CA ILE A 39 11.26 18.83 -14.93
C ILE A 39 10.43 17.62 -15.38
N GLY A 40 11.11 16.55 -15.75
CA GLY A 40 10.50 15.22 -15.92
C GLY A 40 10.94 14.31 -14.79
N ILE A 41 9.99 13.63 -14.15
CA ILE A 41 10.21 12.66 -13.08
C ILE A 41 9.65 11.33 -13.56
N SER A 42 10.47 10.29 -13.55
CA SER A 42 10.02 8.91 -13.80
C SER A 42 9.94 8.17 -12.48
N LEU A 43 8.79 7.56 -12.21
CA LEU A 43 8.47 6.88 -10.98
C LEU A 43 8.23 5.40 -11.28
N ARG A 44 8.83 4.54 -10.46
CA ARG A 44 8.51 3.12 -10.38
C ARG A 44 8.18 2.81 -8.93
N ALA A 45 6.97 2.31 -8.70
CA ALA A 45 6.53 1.91 -7.36
C ALA A 45 6.05 0.47 -7.39
N ALA A 46 6.54 -0.34 -6.44
CA ALA A 46 5.89 -1.58 -6.08
C ALA A 46 4.82 -1.27 -5.02
N ILE A 47 3.63 -1.82 -5.17
CA ILE A 47 2.52 -1.67 -4.23
C ILE A 47 2.03 -3.07 -3.89
N ALA A 48 2.06 -3.43 -2.61
CA ALA A 48 1.52 -4.65 -2.06
C ALA A 48 1.29 -4.45 -0.55
N GLY A 49 0.62 -5.39 0.10
CA GLY A 49 0.54 -5.41 1.55
C GLY A 49 1.93 -5.61 2.16
N MET A 50 2.14 -5.08 3.37
CA MET A 50 3.44 -5.15 4.05
C MET A 50 3.95 -6.59 4.17
N THR A 51 3.08 -7.52 4.57
CA THR A 51 3.40 -8.96 4.63
C THR A 51 3.88 -9.47 3.28
N THR A 52 3.14 -9.20 2.21
CA THR A 52 3.49 -9.61 0.84
C THR A 52 4.81 -8.98 0.38
N MET A 53 5.07 -7.72 0.73
CA MET A 53 6.33 -7.07 0.39
C MET A 53 7.52 -7.76 1.06
N THR A 54 7.41 -8.07 2.35
CA THR A 54 8.44 -8.83 3.07
C THR A 54 8.60 -10.24 2.52
N ASP A 55 7.51 -10.93 2.16
CA ASP A 55 7.57 -12.25 1.51
C ASP A 55 8.32 -12.20 0.16
N TYR A 56 8.27 -11.07 -0.54
CA TYR A 56 9.04 -10.82 -1.76
C TYR A 56 10.47 -10.30 -1.51
N GLY A 57 10.92 -10.23 -0.26
CA GLY A 57 12.24 -9.71 0.12
C GLY A 57 12.39 -8.20 -0.03
N ILE A 58 11.26 -7.48 -0.18
CA ILE A 58 11.20 -6.02 -0.26
C ILE A 58 10.87 -5.50 1.14
N PHE A 59 11.55 -4.46 1.61
CA PHE A 59 11.39 -3.89 2.96
C PHE A 59 11.84 -4.77 4.15
N GLU A 60 12.63 -5.83 3.96
CA GLU A 60 13.21 -6.62 5.08
C GLU A 60 14.00 -5.74 6.08
N ASP A 61 14.84 -4.82 5.58
CA ASP A 61 15.62 -3.88 6.41
C ASP A 61 14.73 -2.83 7.12
N TRP A 62 13.60 -2.46 6.49
CA TRP A 62 12.64 -1.52 7.06
C TRP A 62 11.80 -2.17 8.17
N ASP A 63 11.37 -3.43 7.99
CA ASP A 63 10.64 -4.21 9.01
C ASP A 63 11.50 -4.50 10.23
N ALA A 64 12.77 -4.87 10.03
CA ALA A 64 13.73 -5.07 11.11
C ALA A 64 13.91 -3.81 11.98
N THR A 65 13.79 -2.62 11.39
CA THR A 65 13.92 -1.33 12.08
C THR A 65 12.63 -0.93 12.81
N HIS A 66 11.44 -1.29 12.32
CA HIS A 66 10.14 -0.84 12.86
C HIS A 66 9.44 -1.85 13.77
N ARG A 67 9.96 -3.07 13.93
CA ARG A 67 9.41 -4.10 14.86
C ARG A 67 9.35 -3.67 16.34
N HIS A 68 9.99 -2.55 16.69
CA HIS A 68 9.94 -1.96 18.02
C HIS A 68 8.65 -1.20 18.37
N GLN A 69 7.80 -0.84 17.39
CA GLN A 69 6.59 -0.03 17.67
C GLN A 69 5.32 -0.85 17.93
N GLN A 70 5.20 -2.08 17.41
CA GLN A 70 3.96 -2.88 17.55
C GLN A 70 3.79 -3.59 18.90
N ARG A 71 4.82 -3.69 19.74
CA ARG A 71 4.73 -4.39 21.04
C ARG A 71 4.25 -3.51 22.20
N GLY A 72 3.94 -2.24 21.95
CA GLY A 72 3.51 -1.28 22.98
C GLY A 72 2.00 -1.14 23.17
N ASP A 73 1.15 -1.61 22.25
CA ASP A 73 -0.25 -1.17 22.19
C ASP A 73 -1.29 -2.26 22.55
N ILE A 74 -0.84 -3.44 23.02
CA ILE A 74 -1.72 -4.57 23.40
C ILE A 74 -1.71 -4.90 24.91
N SER A 75 -1.05 -4.08 25.74
CA SER A 75 -0.97 -4.34 27.20
C SER A 75 -1.90 -3.47 28.07
N ASP A 76 -2.68 -2.55 27.49
CA ASP A 76 -3.61 -1.68 28.23
C ASP A 76 -5.10 -2.07 28.08
N ALA A 77 -5.40 -3.20 27.44
CA ALA A 77 -6.74 -3.77 27.40
C ALA A 77 -6.88 -4.93 28.39
N GLN A 78 -6.66 -4.66 29.68
CA GLN A 78 -7.29 -5.44 30.75
C GLN A 78 -8.02 -4.48 31.68
N PRO A 79 -9.31 -4.21 31.47
CA PRO A 79 -10.19 -3.85 32.57
C PRO A 79 -10.65 -5.14 33.23
N ASP A 80 -10.32 -5.24 34.51
CA ASP A 80 -10.84 -6.22 35.44
C ASP A 80 -12.37 -6.32 35.36
N GLU A 81 -12.90 -7.50 35.08
CA GLU A 81 -14.28 -7.83 35.47
C GLU A 81 -14.24 -8.96 36.51
N LEU A 82 -14.83 -8.60 37.65
CA LEU A 82 -14.92 -9.29 38.94
C LEU A 82 -15.75 -10.57 38.89
#